data_AF-A0A4R3N5K1-F1
#
_entry.id   AF-A0A4R3N5K1-F1
#
_cell.length_a   1.000
_cell.length_b   1.000
_cell.length_c   1.000
_cell.angle_alpha   90.00
_cell.angle_beta   90.00
_cell.angle_gamma   90.00
#
_symmetry.space_group_name_H-M   'P 1'
#
loop_
_entity.id
_entity.type
_entity.pdbx_description
1 polymer ?
#
loop_
_entity_poly.entity_id
_entity_poly.type
_entity_poly.pdbx_seq_one_letter_code
_entity_poly.pdbx_strand_id
1 'polypeptide(L)'
;MKKHLWELNLIDIPCGWENTYQEALKKCPNGMPLLIKGTKFLYHPVKYRQILLDTFSKSKEACNEITKNECLNQKQQSNLLEHDIILFNVLFDWCQDSYSLEKPFFDISKLKEKHAFKNVAIYFAEDDDPYNPITQYYHLKYYRVNNAIAE
;
A
#
# COMPACT_ATOMS: atom_id res chain seq x y z
N MET A 1 -7.15 -18.41 -13.65
CA MET A 1 -7.43 -18.14 -12.22
C MET A 1 -7.39 -16.63 -12.03
N LYS A 2 -8.45 -16.02 -11.49
CA LYS A 2 -8.49 -14.58 -11.26
C LYS A 2 -7.50 -14.22 -10.15
N LYS A 3 -6.41 -13.53 -10.50
CA LYS A 3 -5.46 -13.05 -9.49
C LYS A 3 -6.00 -11.77 -8.87
N HIS A 4 -6.04 -11.71 -7.55
CA HIS A 4 -6.43 -10.53 -6.79
C HIS A 4 -5.24 -10.00 -5.97
N LEU A 5 -5.32 -8.75 -5.51
CA LEU A 5 -4.25 -8.15 -4.70
C LEU A 5 -3.92 -8.94 -3.43
N TRP A 6 -4.91 -9.55 -2.78
CA TRP A 6 -4.69 -10.35 -1.55
C TRP A 6 -4.01 -11.71 -1.81
N GLU A 7 -3.82 -12.10 -3.07
CA GLU A 7 -3.02 -13.28 -3.41
C GLU A 7 -1.52 -12.96 -3.52
N LEU A 8 -1.16 -11.67 -3.54
CA LEU A 8 0.23 -11.24 -3.57
C LEU A 8 0.92 -11.40 -2.22
N ASN A 9 2.24 -11.35 -2.24
CA ASN A 9 3.07 -11.27 -1.06
C ASN A 9 4.00 -10.06 -1.20
N LEU A 10 3.84 -9.07 -0.33
CA LEU A 10 4.51 -7.77 -0.49
C LEU A 10 6.04 -7.89 -0.44
N ILE A 11 6.59 -8.83 0.34
CA ILE A 11 8.03 -9.03 0.45
C ILE A 11 8.68 -9.58 -0.84
N ASP A 12 7.89 -10.21 -1.70
CA ASP A 12 8.38 -10.76 -2.97
C ASP A 12 8.40 -9.68 -4.07
N ILE A 13 7.87 -8.48 -3.78
CA ILE A 13 7.80 -7.35 -4.69
C ILE A 13 8.96 -6.39 -4.37
N PRO A 14 9.75 -5.95 -5.37
CA PRO A 14 10.81 -4.96 -5.15
C PRO A 14 10.30 -3.70 -4.46
N CYS A 15 10.95 -3.29 -3.38
CA CYS A 15 10.65 -2.04 -2.70
C CYS A 15 11.31 -0.87 -3.44
N GLY A 16 10.52 0.09 -3.91
CA GLY A 16 11.00 1.24 -4.71
C GLY A 16 11.98 2.15 -3.95
N TRP A 17 12.04 2.03 -2.64
CA TRP A 17 12.93 2.79 -1.76
C TRP A 17 13.82 1.90 -0.89
N GLU A 18 14.16 0.68 -1.35
CA GLU A 18 15.02 -0.26 -0.62
C GLU A 18 16.36 0.37 -0.21
N ASN A 19 16.99 1.17 -1.08
CA ASN A 19 18.23 1.87 -0.77
C ASN A 19 18.07 2.81 0.44
N THR A 20 16.98 3.58 0.48
CA THR A 20 16.64 4.47 1.61
C THR A 20 16.45 3.68 2.90
N TYR A 21 15.80 2.51 2.83
CA TYR A 21 15.64 1.61 3.97
C TYR A 21 17.00 1.11 4.49
N GLN A 22 17.86 0.60 3.60
CA GLN A 22 19.18 0.07 3.96
C GLN A 22 20.10 1.15 4.55
N GLU A 23 20.03 2.38 4.04
CA GLU A 23 20.72 3.51 4.65
C GLU A 23 20.18 3.86 6.03
N ALA A 24 18.85 3.88 6.20
CA ALA A 24 18.21 4.19 7.47
C ALA A 24 18.52 3.14 8.54
N LEU A 25 18.62 1.85 8.18
CA LEU A 25 19.06 0.79 9.10
C LEU A 25 20.43 1.09 9.72
N LYS A 26 21.34 1.68 8.95
CA LYS A 26 22.71 2.01 9.40
C LYS A 26 22.77 3.33 10.16
N LYS A 27 22.09 4.36 9.65
CA LYS A 27 22.24 5.75 10.12
C LYS A 27 21.23 6.15 11.18
N CYS A 28 19.99 5.69 11.08
CA CYS A 28 18.88 6.11 11.94
C CYS A 28 17.84 4.99 12.14
N PRO A 29 18.22 3.82 12.71
CA PRO A 29 17.32 2.66 12.80
C PRO A 29 16.07 2.92 13.65
N ASN A 30 16.16 3.83 14.63
CA ASN A 30 15.06 4.26 15.50
C ASN A 30 14.39 5.57 15.04
N GLY A 31 14.63 5.96 13.78
CA GLY A 31 14.17 7.22 13.21
C GLY A 31 14.99 8.43 13.69
N MET A 32 14.69 9.59 13.11
CA MET A 32 15.27 10.87 13.51
C MET A 32 14.26 12.00 13.36
N PRO A 33 14.27 12.99 14.26
CA PRO A 33 13.46 14.18 14.09
C PRO A 33 13.99 15.02 12.93
N LEU A 34 13.09 15.48 12.06
CA LEU A 34 13.39 16.44 11.01
C LEU A 34 12.63 17.74 11.27
N LEU A 35 13.26 18.86 10.95
CA LEU A 35 12.63 20.18 10.94
C LEU A 35 12.70 20.73 9.53
N ILE A 36 11.56 20.81 8.85
CA ILE A 36 11.47 21.36 7.49
C ILE A 36 10.53 22.56 7.53
N LYS A 37 11.04 23.74 7.17
CA LYS A 37 10.30 25.01 7.19
C LYS A 37 9.57 25.28 8.53
N GLY A 38 10.17 24.88 9.66
CA GLY A 38 9.59 25.06 10.99
C GLY A 38 8.60 23.97 11.43
N THR A 39 8.22 23.05 10.54
CA THR A 39 7.37 21.91 10.87
C THR A 39 8.22 20.70 11.28
N LYS A 40 7.85 20.09 12.41
CA LYS A 40 8.52 18.89 12.95
C LYS A 40 7.94 17.64 12.32
N PHE A 41 8.82 16.74 11.89
CA PHE A 41 8.47 15.45 11.31
C PHE A 41 9.31 14.35 11.95
N LEU A 42 8.80 13.12 11.99
CA LEU A 42 9.56 11.97 12.47
C LEU A 42 9.93 11.05 11.30
N TYR A 43 11.10 11.28 10.71
CA TYR A 43 11.61 10.45 9.62
C TYR A 43 11.98 9.07 10.14
N HIS A 44 11.25 8.03 9.73
CA HIS A 44 11.47 6.68 10.22
C HIS A 44 11.20 5.58 9.17
N PRO A 45 12.02 5.48 8.10
CA PRO A 45 11.84 4.49 7.02
C PRO A 45 11.76 3.04 7.50
N VAL A 46 12.54 2.68 8.52
CA VAL A 46 12.55 1.33 9.09
C VAL A 46 11.19 0.95 9.66
N LYS A 47 10.60 1.81 10.50
CA LYS A 47 9.27 1.58 11.08
C LYS A 47 8.16 1.74 10.04
N TYR A 48 8.33 2.65 9.09
CA TYR A 48 7.42 2.83 7.97
C TYR A 48 7.29 1.52 7.16
N ARG A 49 8.41 0.87 6.80
CA ARG A 49 8.42 -0.44 6.12
C ARG A 49 7.63 -1.48 6.88
N GLN A 50 7.88 -1.58 8.19
CA GLN A 50 7.18 -2.52 9.05
C GLN A 50 5.66 -2.26 9.06
N ILE A 51 5.24 -1.00 9.13
CA ILE A 51 3.82 -0.64 9.12
C ILE A 51 3.17 -1.03 7.79
N LEU A 52 3.84 -0.84 6.65
CA LEU A 52 3.33 -1.28 5.36
C LEU A 52 3.13 -2.80 5.35
N LEU A 53 4.14 -3.57 5.76
CA LEU A 53 4.08 -5.03 5.82
C LEU A 53 2.95 -5.52 6.73
N ASP A 54 2.84 -4.97 7.94
CA ASP A 54 1.79 -5.34 8.91
C ASP A 54 0.40 -5.00 8.36
N THR A 55 0.24 -3.83 7.74
CA THR A 55 -1.04 -3.38 7.16
C THR A 55 -1.45 -4.26 5.99
N PHE A 56 -0.50 -4.61 5.12
CA PHE A 56 -0.74 -5.49 3.99
C PHE A 56 -1.17 -6.88 4.46
N SER A 57 -0.43 -7.49 5.39
CA SER A 57 -0.76 -8.83 5.92
C SER A 57 -2.16 -8.86 6.54
N LYS A 58 -2.49 -7.89 7.40
CA LYS A 58 -3.82 -7.81 8.03
C LYS A 58 -4.95 -7.69 7.03
N SER A 59 -4.77 -6.86 5.99
CA SER A 59 -5.80 -6.67 4.96
C SER A 59 -5.93 -7.90 4.07
N LYS A 60 -4.81 -8.55 3.74
CA LYS A 60 -4.77 -9.80 3.01
C LYS A 60 -5.51 -10.91 3.76
N GLU A 61 -5.22 -11.09 5.05
CA GLU A 61 -5.91 -12.05 5.91
C GLU A 61 -7.41 -11.78 5.96
N ALA A 62 -7.82 -10.52 6.12
CA ALA A 62 -9.24 -10.15 6.11
C ALA A 62 -9.94 -10.49 4.78
N CYS A 63 -9.31 -10.21 3.63
CA CYS A 63 -9.84 -10.61 2.32
C CYS A 63 -9.98 -12.13 2.21
N ASN A 64 -8.97 -12.89 2.63
CA ASN A 64 -9.00 -14.34 2.61
C ASN A 64 -10.13 -14.90 3.48
N GLU A 65 -10.36 -14.34 4.68
CA GLU A 65 -11.48 -14.76 5.53
C GLU A 65 -12.84 -14.43 4.92
N ILE A 66 -13.00 -13.24 4.32
CA ILE A 66 -14.26 -12.84 3.68
C ILE A 66 -14.59 -13.79 2.51
N THR A 67 -13.59 -14.09 1.68
CA THR A 67 -13.73 -14.89 0.44
C THR A 67 -13.86 -16.39 0.66
N LYS A 68 -13.71 -16.90 1.88
CA LYS A 68 -14.07 -18.28 2.23
C LYS A 68 -15.57 -18.57 2.06
N ASN A 69 -16.41 -17.54 2.11
CA ASN A 69 -17.85 -17.69 1.91
C ASN A 69 -18.18 -17.75 0.41
N GLU A 70 -18.89 -18.79 -0.02
CA GLU A 70 -19.25 -18.99 -1.43
C GLU A 70 -20.16 -17.87 -1.99
N CYS A 71 -20.93 -17.21 -1.13
CA CYS A 71 -21.79 -16.08 -1.50
C CYS A 71 -21.60 -14.91 -0.54
N LEU A 72 -21.09 -13.80 -1.06
CA LEU A 72 -20.85 -12.58 -0.28
C LEU A 72 -22.11 -11.71 -0.27
N ASN A 73 -22.60 -11.38 0.92
CA ASN A 73 -23.62 -10.33 1.07
C ASN A 73 -23.03 -8.94 0.83
N GLN A 74 -23.89 -7.92 0.68
CA GLN A 74 -23.47 -6.55 0.39
C GLN A 74 -22.44 -6.01 1.40
N LYS A 75 -22.59 -6.31 2.69
CA LYS A 75 -21.65 -5.86 3.72
C LYS A 75 -20.28 -6.51 3.54
N GLN A 76 -20.24 -7.81 3.23
CA GLN A 76 -19.01 -8.54 2.96
C GLN A 76 -18.32 -8.00 1.69
N GLN A 77 -19.09 -7.68 0.64
CA GLN A 77 -18.56 -7.06 -0.58
C GLN A 77 -17.96 -5.68 -0.30
N SER A 78 -18.64 -4.83 0.48
CA SER A 78 -18.11 -3.51 0.87
C SER A 78 -16.83 -3.64 1.69
N ASN A 79 -16.78 -4.56 2.66
CA ASN A 79 -15.58 -4.81 3.45
C ASN A 79 -14.42 -5.33 2.60
N LEU A 80 -14.71 -6.21 1.63
CA LEU A 80 -13.71 -6.73 0.70
C LEU A 80 -13.10 -5.61 -0.15
N LEU A 81 -13.95 -4.73 -0.70
CA LEU A 81 -13.49 -3.55 -1.45
C LEU A 81 -12.64 -2.62 -0.57
N GLU A 82 -13.03 -2.38 0.68
CA GLU A 82 -12.26 -1.55 1.60
C GLU A 82 -10.85 -2.11 1.86
N HIS A 83 -10.74 -3.43 2.06
CA HIS A 83 -9.44 -4.08 2.22
C HIS A 83 -8.64 -4.11 0.92
N ASP A 84 -9.28 -4.28 -0.24
CA ASP A 84 -8.62 -4.20 -1.54
C ASP A 84 -8.04 -2.79 -1.81
N ILE A 85 -8.76 -1.74 -1.42
CA ILE A 85 -8.27 -0.35 -1.45
C ILE A 85 -7.01 -0.21 -0.58
N ILE A 86 -7.02 -0.76 0.64
CA ILE A 86 -5.86 -0.72 1.54
C ILE A 86 -4.67 -1.47 0.93
N LEU A 87 -4.89 -2.68 0.42
CA LEU A 87 -3.84 -3.49 -0.22
C LEU A 87 -3.19 -2.73 -1.37
N PHE A 88 -4.00 -2.12 -2.23
CA PHE A 88 -3.50 -1.34 -3.36
C PHE A 88 -2.72 -0.11 -2.91
N ASN A 89 -3.23 0.67 -1.96
CA ASN A 89 -2.56 1.89 -1.50
C ASN A 89 -1.23 1.58 -0.78
N VAL A 90 -1.18 0.48 -0.02
CA VAL A 90 0.10 0.01 0.57
C VAL A 90 1.07 -0.41 -0.53
N LEU A 91 0.60 -1.13 -1.55
CA LEU A 91 1.43 -1.54 -2.68
C LEU A 91 1.92 -0.33 -3.49
N PHE A 92 1.06 0.69 -3.66
CA PHE A 92 1.41 1.96 -4.29
C PHE A 92 2.56 2.63 -3.52
N ASP A 93 2.44 2.81 -2.21
CA ASP A 93 3.51 3.37 -1.36
C ASP A 93 4.78 2.52 -1.35
N TRP A 94 4.66 1.20 -1.52
CA TRP A 94 5.80 0.28 -1.61
C TRP A 94 6.58 0.42 -2.91
N CYS A 95 5.88 0.63 -4.02
CA CYS A 95 6.45 0.72 -5.37
C CYS A 95 6.95 2.13 -5.74
N GLN A 96 6.59 3.16 -4.96
CA GLN A 96 7.10 4.53 -5.16
C GLN A 96 8.63 4.57 -5.13
N ASP A 97 9.23 5.21 -6.12
CA ASP A 97 10.67 5.46 -6.12
C ASP A 97 11.02 6.51 -5.07
N SER A 98 12.12 6.29 -4.35
CA SER A 98 12.77 7.27 -3.49
C SER A 98 12.88 8.70 -4.06
N TYR A 99 13.00 8.86 -5.39
CA TYR A 99 13.09 10.17 -6.05
C TYR A 99 11.74 10.87 -6.21
N SER A 100 10.62 10.15 -6.26
CA SER A 100 9.26 10.71 -6.34
C SER A 100 8.67 11.05 -4.97
N LEU A 101 9.39 10.73 -3.88
CA LEU A 101 8.91 10.93 -2.52
C LEU A 101 9.00 12.41 -2.10
N GLU A 102 7.85 13.09 -2.04
CA GLU A 102 7.77 14.40 -1.40
C GLU A 102 8.11 14.29 0.10
N LYS A 103 8.99 15.17 0.60
CA LYS A 103 9.35 15.17 2.02
C LYS A 103 8.17 15.72 2.85
N PRO A 104 7.78 15.04 3.95
CA PRO A 104 8.42 13.90 4.59
C PRO A 104 7.59 12.64 4.42
N PHE A 105 7.86 11.89 3.34
CA PHE A 105 7.20 10.64 3.03
C PHE A 105 7.25 9.60 4.16
N PHE A 106 8.41 9.43 4.80
CA PHE A 106 8.62 8.45 5.88
C PHE A 106 8.20 8.94 7.27
N ASP A 107 7.27 9.89 7.35
CA ASP A 107 6.73 10.34 8.63
C ASP A 107 5.63 9.41 9.13
N ILE A 108 5.99 8.60 10.12
CA ILE A 108 5.08 7.61 10.71
C ILE A 108 3.95 8.25 11.53
N SER A 109 4.01 9.56 11.83
CA SER A 109 2.91 10.26 12.50
C SER A 109 1.64 10.27 11.64
N LYS A 110 1.79 10.38 10.31
CA LYS A 110 0.68 10.34 9.34
C LYS A 110 0.02 8.97 9.24
N LEU A 111 0.77 7.91 9.50
CA LEU A 111 0.26 6.53 9.45
C LEU A 111 -0.62 6.15 10.66
N LYS A 112 -0.63 6.98 11.72
CA LYS A 112 -1.50 6.77 12.89
C LYS A 112 -2.96 7.15 12.62
N GLU A 113 -3.23 7.83 11.51
CA GLU A 113 -4.57 8.21 11.14
C GLU A 113 -5.38 6.99 10.69
N LYS A 114 -6.63 6.89 11.17
CA LYS A 114 -7.55 5.76 10.92
C LYS A 114 -7.77 5.46 9.43
N HIS A 115 -7.44 6.41 8.56
CA HIS A 115 -7.69 6.36 7.12
C HIS A 115 -6.43 6.43 6.26
N ALA A 116 -5.23 6.28 6.84
CA ALA A 116 -3.96 6.48 6.14
C ALA A 116 -3.84 5.73 4.79
N PHE A 117 -4.44 4.54 4.69
CA PHE A 117 -4.42 3.71 3.46
C PHE A 117 -5.79 3.56 2.78
N LYS A 118 -6.78 4.40 3.11
CA LYS A 118 -8.13 4.33 2.55
C LYS A 118 -8.38 5.38 1.46
N ASN A 119 -7.32 5.77 0.74
CA ASN A 119 -7.43 6.75 -0.33
C ASN A 119 -8.10 6.13 -1.57
N VAL A 120 -9.36 6.48 -1.78
CA VAL A 120 -10.17 6.00 -2.90
C VAL A 120 -9.72 6.60 -4.23
N ALA A 121 -9.22 7.85 -4.22
CA ALA A 121 -8.76 8.52 -5.43
C ALA A 121 -7.53 7.82 -6.02
N ILE A 122 -6.55 7.44 -5.19
CA ILE A 122 -5.38 6.66 -5.63
C ILE A 122 -5.81 5.29 -6.15
N TYR A 123 -6.76 4.63 -5.48
CA TYR A 123 -7.26 3.32 -5.90
C TYR A 123 -7.89 3.31 -7.30
N PHE A 124 -8.69 4.32 -7.64
CA PHE A 124 -9.31 4.41 -8.97
C PHE A 124 -8.49 5.19 -9.98
N ALA A 125 -7.37 5.80 -9.57
CA ALA A 125 -6.45 6.41 -10.50
C ALA A 125 -5.78 5.35 -11.37
N GLU A 126 -5.52 5.76 -12.61
CA GLU A 126 -4.72 5.04 -13.57
C GLU A 126 -3.56 5.92 -13.98
N ASP A 127 -2.36 5.38 -13.79
CA ASP A 127 -1.12 5.82 -14.39
C ASP A 127 -0.87 5.01 -15.67
N ASP A 128 -0.69 5.73 -16.77
CA ASP A 128 -0.36 5.16 -18.08
C ASP A 128 1.16 5.01 -18.27
N ASP A 129 1.99 5.42 -17.29
CA ASP A 129 3.44 5.27 -17.36
C ASP A 129 3.86 3.79 -17.26
N PRO A 130 4.31 3.17 -18.36
CA PRO A 130 4.71 1.76 -18.36
C PRO A 130 5.96 1.50 -17.52
N TYR A 131 6.70 2.54 -17.13
CA TYR A 131 7.88 2.44 -16.28
C TYR A 131 7.55 2.50 -14.79
N ASN A 132 6.34 2.90 -14.41
CA ASN A 132 5.94 2.90 -13.01
C ASN A 132 5.63 1.47 -12.55
N PRO A 133 6.39 0.89 -11.60
CA PRO A 133 6.24 -0.51 -11.20
C PRO A 133 4.85 -0.89 -10.67
N ILE A 134 4.03 0.10 -10.27
CA ILE A 134 2.67 -0.17 -9.77
C ILE A 134 1.68 -0.56 -10.87
N THR A 135 1.91 -0.15 -12.13
CA THR A 135 0.94 -0.32 -13.23
C THR A 135 0.67 -1.80 -13.52
N GLN A 136 1.68 -2.65 -13.37
CA GLN A 136 1.54 -4.10 -13.53
C GLN A 136 0.53 -4.74 -12.58
N TYR A 137 0.11 -4.05 -11.49
CA TYR A 137 -0.81 -4.59 -10.50
C TYR A 137 -2.24 -4.04 -10.61
N TYR A 138 -2.51 -3.08 -11.51
CA TYR A 138 -3.83 -2.46 -11.62
C TYR A 138 -4.93 -3.44 -12.01
N HIS A 139 -4.60 -4.41 -12.86
CA HIS A 139 -5.53 -5.44 -13.30
C HIS A 139 -5.98 -6.37 -12.15
N LEU A 140 -5.29 -6.36 -11.01
CA LEU A 140 -5.60 -7.18 -9.83
C LEU A 140 -6.60 -6.51 -8.87
N LYS A 141 -6.90 -5.22 -9.05
CA LYS A 141 -7.88 -4.48 -8.25
C LYS A 141 -9.23 -5.20 -8.32
N TYR A 142 -9.86 -5.46 -7.17
CA TYR A 142 -11.13 -6.18 -7.07
C TYR A 142 -12.21 -5.65 -8.02
N TYR A 143 -12.35 -4.33 -8.12
CA TYR A 143 -13.28 -3.69 -9.04
C TYR A 143 -13.02 -4.09 -10.51
N ARG A 144 -11.75 -4.13 -10.95
CA ARG A 144 -11.38 -4.51 -12.32
C ARG A 144 -11.65 -5.99 -12.56
N VAL A 145 -11.19 -6.85 -11.66
CA VAL A 145 -11.34 -8.31 -11.76
C VAL A 145 -12.81 -8.77 -11.84
N ASN A 146 -13.72 -8.01 -11.23
CA ASN A 146 -15.15 -8.35 -11.20
C ASN A 146 -16.02 -7.60 -12.20
N ASN A 147 -15.55 -6.48 -12.77
CA ASN A 147 -16.25 -5.78 -13.85
C ASN A 147 -15.72 -6.11 -15.25
N ALA A 148 -14.55 -6.73 -15.40
CA ALA A 148 -14.00 -7.19 -16.69
C ALA A 148 -14.79 -8.33 -17.37
N ILE A 149 -15.95 -8.74 -16.82
CA ILE A 149 -16.86 -9.75 -17.39
C ILE A 149 -18.06 -9.08 -18.10
N ALA A 150 -18.16 -7.75 -18.05
CA ALA A 150 -19.27 -7.01 -18.67
C ALA A 150 -19.00 -6.55 -20.11
N GLU A 151 -17.91 -6.99 -20.74
CA GLU A 151 -17.58 -6.73 -22.16
C GLU A 151 -17.68 -8.00 -23.02
#